data_AF-A0A428Q5D6-F1
#
_entry.id   AF-A0A428Q5D6-F1
#
_cell.length_a   1.000
_cell.length_b   1.000
_cell.length_c   1.000
_cell.angle_alpha   90.00
_cell.angle_beta   90.00
_cell.angle_gamma   90.00
#
_symmetry.space_group_name_H-M   'P 1'
#
loop_
_entity.id
_entity.type
_entity.pdbx_description
1 polymer ?
#
loop_
_entity_poly.entity_id
_entity_poly.type
_entity_poly.pdbx_seq_one_letter_code
_entity_poly.pdbx_strand_id
1 'polypeptide(L)'
;MLFKAFVATVFAAASGLAAPLTARDDPFFAPSAIWQYNVRNGAISSATEGLVSKSTSNNGNDITTLLTFTYPSEAEGKQCQFAFYLDNGATLEGSKKLDLFTSNSPAPGPTSGWGPGNQRNIHLGRLSASLGSFASWDATYNAYLTEKTDCKAAGTTEGFELVGVYDNDVVSWNPDVAGPRIIYT
;
A
#
# COMPACT_ATOMS: atom_id res chain seq x y z
N MET A 1 77.38 -13.71 29.34
CA MET A 1 75.93 -13.51 29.49
C MET A 1 75.54 -12.35 28.57
N LEU A 2 74.83 -12.62 27.47
CA LEU A 2 74.43 -11.61 26.49
C LEU A 2 72.89 -11.65 26.40
N PHE A 3 72.20 -10.67 26.97
CA PHE A 3 70.75 -10.52 26.82
C PHE A 3 70.47 -9.74 25.53
N LYS A 4 69.88 -10.40 24.53
CA LYS A 4 69.36 -9.75 23.32
C LYS A 4 67.92 -9.29 23.59
N ALA A 5 67.69 -7.98 23.50
CA ALA A 5 66.36 -7.39 23.56
C ALA A 5 65.64 -7.55 22.21
N PHE A 6 64.42 -8.09 22.24
CA PHE A 6 63.50 -8.16 21.10
C PHE A 6 62.63 -6.90 21.11
N VAL A 7 62.64 -6.13 20.02
CA VAL A 7 61.72 -5.00 19.81
C VAL A 7 60.54 -5.52 18.99
N ALA A 8 59.34 -5.48 19.58
CA ALA A 8 58.10 -5.83 18.91
C ALA A 8 57.42 -4.57 18.37
N THR A 9 57.28 -4.49 17.04
CA THR A 9 56.59 -3.40 16.34
C THR A 9 55.09 -3.70 16.31
N VAL A 10 54.28 -2.85 16.95
CA VAL A 10 52.82 -2.94 16.94
C VAL A 10 52.28 -2.23 15.68
N PHE A 11 51.69 -2.98 14.76
CA PHE A 11 50.90 -2.42 13.67
C PHE A 11 49.51 -2.04 14.19
N ALA A 12 49.21 -0.74 14.23
CA ALA A 12 47.85 -0.25 14.48
C ALA A 12 47.02 -0.38 13.19
N ALA A 13 46.08 -1.32 13.16
CA ALA A 13 45.09 -1.42 12.10
C ALA A 13 44.06 -0.31 12.27
N ALA A 14 44.02 0.64 11.33
CA ALA A 14 42.98 1.65 11.27
C ALA A 14 41.69 1.02 10.72
N SER A 15 40.78 0.63 11.62
CA SER A 15 39.43 0.22 11.26
C SER A 15 38.65 1.44 10.78
N GLY A 16 38.56 1.63 9.47
CA GLY A 16 37.64 2.61 8.88
C GLY A 16 36.21 2.23 9.22
N LEU A 17 35.52 3.08 9.97
CA LEU A 17 34.07 2.95 10.22
C LEU A 17 33.35 3.11 8.87
N ALA A 18 32.88 2.00 8.29
CA ALA A 18 31.92 2.06 7.20
C ALA A 18 30.65 2.73 7.74
N ALA A 19 30.25 3.85 7.15
CA ALA A 19 28.98 4.47 7.46
C ALA A 19 27.85 3.45 7.20
N PRO A 20 26.83 3.36 8.07
CA PRO A 20 25.70 2.47 7.82
C PRO A 20 25.05 2.86 6.50
N LEU A 21 24.94 1.88 5.59
CA LEU A 21 24.16 2.03 4.37
C LEU A 21 22.70 2.27 4.79
N THR A 22 22.21 3.50 4.63
CA THR A 22 20.78 3.76 4.72
C THR A 22 20.12 3.02 3.57
N ALA A 23 19.23 2.07 3.86
CA ALA A 23 18.40 1.47 2.82
C ALA A 23 17.68 2.62 2.10
N ARG A 24 17.84 2.71 0.77
CA ARG A 24 16.99 3.62 -0.01
C ARG A 24 15.57 3.11 0.11
N ASP A 25 14.62 4.00 0.36
CA ASP A 25 13.20 3.67 0.20
C ASP A 25 13.00 3.11 -1.21
N ASP A 26 12.39 1.92 -1.31
CA ASP A 26 12.10 1.31 -2.60
C ASP A 26 11.20 2.25 -3.40
N PRO A 27 11.47 2.45 -4.71
CA PRO A 27 10.68 3.37 -5.49
C PRO A 27 9.25 2.83 -5.67
N PHE A 28 8.28 3.73 -5.72
CA PHE A 28 6.87 3.37 -5.82
C PHE A 28 6.09 4.36 -6.68
N PHE A 29 4.88 3.98 -7.06
CA PHE A 29 3.88 4.88 -7.61
C PHE A 29 2.55 4.73 -6.87
N ALA A 30 1.86 5.85 -6.68
CA ALA A 30 0.56 5.94 -6.04
C ALA A 30 -0.58 5.75 -7.06
N PRO A 31 -1.82 5.52 -6.61
CA PRO A 31 -2.99 5.55 -7.50
C PRO A 31 -3.05 6.85 -8.30
N SER A 32 -3.33 6.76 -9.60
CA SER A 32 -3.62 7.91 -10.47
C SER A 32 -5.04 8.46 -10.26
N ALA A 33 -5.94 7.67 -9.67
CA ALA A 33 -7.25 8.13 -9.23
C ALA A 33 -7.72 7.36 -7.99
N ILE A 34 -8.47 8.05 -7.12
CA ILE A 34 -9.09 7.52 -5.91
C ILE A 34 -10.55 7.95 -5.90
N TRP A 35 -11.45 7.02 -5.56
CA TRP A 35 -12.88 7.28 -5.42
C TRP A 35 -13.44 6.61 -4.17
N GLN A 36 -14.53 7.15 -3.63
CA GLN A 36 -15.27 6.52 -2.55
C GLN A 36 -16.53 5.85 -3.11
N TYR A 37 -16.72 4.58 -2.79
CA TYR A 37 -17.91 3.81 -3.16
C TYR A 37 -18.78 3.58 -1.93
N ASN A 38 -20.04 4.02 -2.00
CA ASN A 38 -21.01 3.79 -0.95
C ASN A 38 -21.75 2.45 -1.18
N VAL A 39 -21.55 1.52 -0.25
CA VAL A 39 -22.07 0.15 -0.35
C VAL A 39 -23.61 0.10 -0.35
N ARG A 40 -24.28 1.06 0.29
CA ARG A 40 -25.74 1.09 0.39
C ARG A 40 -26.44 1.39 -0.92
N ASN A 41 -25.89 2.33 -1.69
CA ASN A 41 -26.57 2.90 -2.85
C ASN A 41 -25.79 2.76 -4.17
N GLY A 42 -24.57 2.23 -4.10
CA GLY A 42 -23.70 2.01 -5.24
C GLY A 42 -23.09 3.29 -5.85
N ALA A 43 -23.28 4.45 -5.21
CA ALA A 43 -22.78 5.70 -5.71
C ALA A 43 -21.25 5.76 -5.58
N ILE A 44 -20.61 6.32 -6.61
CA ILE A 44 -19.19 6.65 -6.61
C ILE A 44 -19.06 8.16 -6.45
N SER A 45 -18.26 8.60 -5.48
CA SER A 45 -18.05 10.02 -5.19
C SER A 45 -16.59 10.40 -5.35
N SER A 46 -16.35 11.65 -5.73
CA SER A 46 -15.02 12.26 -5.67
C SER A 46 -14.46 12.19 -4.26
N ALA A 47 -13.17 11.92 -4.15
CA ALA A 47 -12.47 11.75 -2.89
C ALA A 47 -11.38 12.82 -2.76
N THR A 48 -11.38 13.56 -1.65
CA THR A 48 -10.26 14.44 -1.25
C THR A 48 -9.33 13.75 -0.24
N GLU A 49 -9.78 12.64 0.33
CA GLU A 49 -9.05 11.75 1.22
C GLU A 49 -9.34 10.30 0.80
N GLY A 50 -8.44 9.39 1.10
CA GLY A 50 -8.79 7.97 1.05
C GLY A 50 -9.55 7.57 2.29
N LEU A 51 -10.64 6.82 2.16
CA LEU A 51 -11.51 6.46 3.27
C LEU A 51 -12.09 5.07 3.09
N VAL A 52 -11.80 4.19 4.04
CA VAL A 52 -12.55 2.97 4.27
C VAL A 52 -13.28 3.12 5.59
N SER A 53 -14.60 2.92 5.59
CA SER A 53 -15.43 3.04 6.78
C SER A 53 -16.50 1.97 6.82
N LYS A 54 -16.58 1.27 7.95
CA LYS A 54 -17.64 0.32 8.28
C LYS A 54 -18.21 0.66 9.65
N SER A 55 -19.53 0.60 9.76
CA SER A 55 -20.19 0.77 11.05
C SER A 55 -21.55 0.10 11.10
N THR A 56 -21.87 -0.55 12.21
CA THR A 56 -23.20 -1.16 12.43
C THR A 56 -24.31 -0.13 12.61
N SER A 57 -23.99 1.14 12.83
CA SER A 57 -24.95 2.23 13.07
C SER A 57 -25.11 3.20 11.88
N ASN A 58 -24.39 3.00 10.77
CA ASN A 58 -24.45 3.89 9.60
C ASN A 58 -25.57 3.53 8.59
N ASN A 59 -26.45 2.59 8.93
CA ASN A 59 -27.52 2.08 8.06
C ASN A 59 -27.01 1.52 6.72
N GLY A 60 -25.86 0.85 6.73
CA GLY A 60 -25.24 0.21 5.56
C GLY A 60 -24.48 1.19 4.64
N ASN A 61 -24.34 2.46 5.03
CA ASN A 61 -23.54 3.45 4.30
C ASN A 61 -22.03 3.25 4.52
N ASP A 62 -21.58 2.00 4.45
CA ASP A 62 -20.17 1.68 4.46
C ASP A 62 -19.52 2.28 3.22
N ILE A 63 -18.29 2.75 3.40
CA ILE A 63 -17.47 3.31 2.33
C ILE A 63 -16.30 2.37 2.06
N THR A 64 -16.10 2.04 0.79
CA THR A 64 -14.88 1.40 0.30
C THR A 64 -14.14 2.37 -0.62
N THR A 65 -12.83 2.16 -0.75
CA THR A 65 -11.99 3.01 -1.61
C THR A 65 -11.70 2.29 -2.92
N LEU A 66 -12.09 2.89 -4.05
CA LEU A 66 -11.72 2.44 -5.38
C LEU A 66 -10.42 3.13 -5.80
N LEU A 67 -9.48 2.34 -6.33
CA LEU A 67 -8.15 2.78 -6.71
C LEU A 67 -7.95 2.53 -8.20
N THR A 68 -7.35 3.48 -8.90
CA THR A 68 -6.82 3.26 -10.25
C THR A 68 -5.32 3.45 -10.21
N PHE A 69 -4.57 2.47 -10.68
CA PHE A 69 -3.14 2.59 -10.89
C PHE A 69 -2.84 2.69 -12.38
N THR A 70 -1.91 3.56 -12.75
CA THR A 70 -1.35 3.66 -14.10
C THR A 70 0.13 3.35 -14.01
N TYR A 71 0.57 2.30 -14.70
CA TYR A 71 1.96 1.86 -14.64
C TYR A 71 2.88 2.91 -15.32
N PRO A 72 3.88 3.44 -14.60
CA PRO A 72 4.83 4.38 -15.18
C PRO A 72 5.89 3.65 -16.03
N SER A 73 6.59 4.38 -16.90
CA SER A 73 7.71 3.85 -17.69
C SER A 73 8.83 3.27 -16.83
N GLU A 74 9.02 3.81 -15.64
CA GLU A 74 10.07 3.48 -14.69
C GLU A 74 9.89 2.09 -14.08
N ALA A 75 8.67 1.56 -14.10
CA ALA A 75 8.33 0.22 -13.63
C ALA A 75 8.46 -0.85 -14.74
N GLU A 76 8.72 -0.46 -16.00
CA GLU A 76 8.80 -1.42 -17.10
C GLU A 76 9.98 -2.38 -16.92
N GLY A 77 9.69 -3.69 -17.05
CA GLY A 77 10.67 -4.76 -16.82
C GLY A 77 11.10 -4.95 -15.36
N LYS A 78 10.40 -4.32 -14.40
CA LYS A 78 10.62 -4.47 -12.96
C LYS A 78 9.66 -5.48 -12.32
N GLN A 79 9.91 -5.81 -11.06
CA GLN A 79 8.94 -6.53 -10.25
C GLN A 79 8.18 -5.58 -9.34
N CYS A 80 6.85 -5.71 -9.35
CA CYS A 80 5.90 -4.90 -8.63
C CYS A 80 5.27 -5.65 -7.45
N GLN A 81 4.98 -4.92 -6.37
CA GLN A 81 4.24 -5.43 -5.21
C GLN A 81 3.34 -4.32 -4.64
N PHE A 82 2.12 -4.66 -4.24
CA PHE A 82 1.22 -3.75 -3.54
C PHE A 82 1.70 -3.54 -2.10
N ALA A 83 1.66 -2.29 -1.66
CA ALA A 83 1.87 -1.90 -0.28
C ALA A 83 0.85 -0.84 0.15
N PHE A 84 0.60 -0.77 1.45
CA PHE A 84 -0.25 0.25 2.05
C PHE A 84 0.50 0.86 3.22
N TYR A 85 0.65 2.19 3.23
CA TYR A 85 1.37 2.91 4.27
C TYR A 85 0.45 3.94 4.90
N LEU A 86 0.49 4.11 6.22
CA LEU A 86 -0.16 5.23 6.88
C LEU A 86 0.88 6.11 7.55
N ASP A 87 0.76 7.41 7.38
CA ASP A 87 1.50 8.38 8.18
C ASP A 87 0.85 8.51 9.58
N ASN A 88 1.49 9.26 10.48
CA ASN A 88 0.97 9.45 11.84
C ASN A 88 -0.25 10.39 11.91
N GLY A 89 -0.55 11.13 10.84
CA GLY A 89 -1.75 11.99 10.74
C GLY A 89 -3.01 11.27 10.25
N ALA A 90 -2.89 10.01 9.83
CA ALA A 90 -4.02 9.19 9.40
C ALA A 90 -4.97 8.84 10.57
N THR A 91 -6.22 8.53 10.25
CA THR A 91 -7.19 7.97 11.22
C THR A 91 -7.23 6.46 11.09
N LEU A 92 -7.09 5.76 12.21
CA LEU A 92 -7.05 4.31 12.28
C LEU A 92 -7.79 3.77 13.52
N GLU A 93 -9.02 3.33 13.34
CA GLU A 93 -9.92 2.90 14.42
C GLU A 93 -10.58 1.55 14.09
N GLY A 94 -11.18 0.90 15.10
CA GLY A 94 -11.88 -0.37 14.90
C GLY A 94 -10.93 -1.54 14.65
N SER A 95 -11.20 -2.34 13.61
CA SER A 95 -10.44 -3.55 13.30
C SER A 95 -9.05 -3.27 12.74
N LYS A 96 -8.86 -2.11 12.08
CA LYS A 96 -7.60 -1.67 11.46
C LYS A 96 -7.15 -2.58 10.32
N LYS A 97 -8.12 -3.20 9.64
CA LYS A 97 -7.87 -4.27 8.67
C LYS A 97 -8.55 -3.97 7.34
N LEU A 98 -7.80 -4.17 6.27
CA LEU A 98 -8.25 -3.91 4.91
C LEU A 98 -8.13 -5.18 4.07
N ASP A 99 -9.20 -5.56 3.39
CA ASP A 99 -9.14 -6.52 2.29
C ASP A 99 -8.84 -5.79 0.99
N LEU A 100 -7.86 -6.30 0.22
CA LEU A 100 -7.54 -5.82 -1.13
C LEU A 100 -8.21 -6.72 -2.17
N PHE A 101 -8.94 -6.11 -3.09
CA PHE A 101 -9.53 -6.77 -4.24
C PHE A 101 -9.02 -6.15 -5.55
N THR A 102 -8.91 -6.96 -6.60
CA THR A 102 -8.89 -6.42 -7.96
C THR A 102 -10.29 -5.92 -8.35
N SER A 103 -10.34 -5.01 -9.32
CA SER A 103 -11.57 -4.62 -10.01
C SER A 103 -11.51 -5.05 -11.48
N ASN A 104 -12.64 -5.45 -12.05
CA ASN A 104 -12.77 -5.81 -13.47
C ASN A 104 -12.43 -4.64 -14.41
N SER A 105 -12.59 -3.41 -13.93
CA SER A 105 -12.21 -2.18 -14.62
C SER A 105 -11.99 -1.06 -13.60
N PRO A 106 -11.15 -0.07 -13.90
CA PRO A 106 -11.11 1.19 -13.15
C PRO A 106 -12.50 1.82 -13.03
N ALA A 107 -12.75 2.50 -11.92
CA ALA A 107 -13.98 3.25 -11.73
C ALA A 107 -14.09 4.37 -12.79
N PRO A 108 -15.28 4.63 -13.36
CA PRO A 108 -15.46 5.63 -14.42
C PRO A 108 -15.43 7.08 -13.90
N GLY A 109 -15.21 7.29 -12.60
CA GLY A 109 -15.46 8.55 -11.91
C GLY A 109 -16.81 8.55 -11.19
N PRO A 110 -17.30 9.75 -10.79
CA PRO A 110 -18.49 9.85 -9.95
C PRO A 110 -19.76 9.36 -10.64
N THR A 111 -20.60 8.64 -9.89
CA THR A 111 -21.90 8.11 -10.32
C THR A 111 -22.92 8.22 -9.19
N SER A 112 -24.20 8.33 -9.51
CA SER A 112 -25.27 8.47 -8.52
C SER A 112 -25.94 7.14 -8.13
N GLY A 113 -25.44 5.99 -8.61
CA GLY A 113 -26.06 4.70 -8.37
C GLY A 113 -25.24 3.53 -8.91
N TRP A 114 -25.87 2.34 -8.92
CA TRP A 114 -25.23 1.03 -9.02
C TRP A 114 -24.40 0.72 -10.28
N GLY A 115 -24.50 1.50 -11.36
CA GLY A 115 -23.82 1.22 -12.62
C GLY A 115 -22.67 2.20 -12.89
N PRO A 116 -21.45 1.74 -13.18
CA PRO A 116 -20.94 0.36 -13.15
C PRO A 116 -20.56 -0.13 -11.74
N GLY A 117 -20.63 0.71 -10.69
CA GLY A 117 -20.32 0.31 -9.31
C GLY A 117 -18.83 0.04 -9.06
N ASN A 118 -18.51 -0.70 -7.99
CA ASN A 118 -17.12 -0.96 -7.56
C ASN A 118 -16.35 -1.99 -8.40
N GLN A 119 -17.05 -2.75 -9.25
CA GLN A 119 -16.45 -3.73 -10.16
C GLN A 119 -15.57 -4.78 -9.47
N ARG A 120 -15.80 -5.05 -8.17
CA ARG A 120 -14.99 -5.97 -7.36
C ARG A 120 -14.87 -7.34 -8.00
N ASN A 121 -13.68 -7.92 -7.99
CA ASN A 121 -13.41 -9.25 -8.53
C ASN A 121 -12.62 -10.14 -7.55
N ILE A 122 -11.30 -10.29 -7.73
CA ILE A 122 -10.50 -11.29 -7.01
C ILE A 122 -10.05 -10.72 -5.68
N HIS A 123 -10.30 -11.43 -4.58
CA HIS A 123 -9.72 -11.14 -3.26
C HIS A 123 -8.24 -11.50 -3.28
N LEU A 124 -7.36 -10.50 -3.18
CA LEU A 124 -5.91 -10.72 -3.22
C LEU A 124 -5.37 -11.06 -1.83
N GLY A 125 -5.79 -10.34 -0.80
CA GLY A 125 -5.30 -10.56 0.56
C GLY A 125 -5.93 -9.64 1.58
N ARG A 126 -5.50 -9.81 2.82
CA ARG A 126 -5.87 -9.02 3.99
C ARG A 126 -4.65 -8.35 4.58
N LEU A 127 -4.77 -7.07 4.86
CA LEU A 127 -3.76 -6.21 5.46
C LEU A 127 -4.15 -5.86 6.90
N SER A 128 -3.16 -5.76 7.78
CA SER A 128 -3.27 -5.11 9.08
C SER A 128 -2.51 -3.79 9.04
N ALA A 129 -3.24 -2.68 9.09
CA ALA A 129 -2.69 -1.34 9.02
C ALA A 129 -2.13 -0.87 10.38
N SER A 130 -1.14 0.00 10.34
CA SER A 130 -0.53 0.64 11.50
C SER A 130 -0.08 2.05 11.13
N LEU A 131 -0.15 2.99 12.08
CA LEU A 131 0.28 4.37 11.88
C LEU A 131 1.81 4.45 11.85
N GLY A 132 2.33 5.32 10.98
CA GLY A 132 3.77 5.56 10.81
C GLY A 132 4.52 4.42 10.13
N SER A 133 3.83 3.42 9.57
CA SER A 133 4.46 2.24 8.98
C SER A 133 3.68 1.69 7.78
N PHE A 134 4.33 0.76 7.07
CA PHE A 134 3.63 -0.11 6.13
C PHE A 134 2.75 -1.10 6.88
N ALA A 135 1.61 -1.44 6.27
CA ALA A 135 0.74 -2.52 6.71
C ALA A 135 1.40 -3.88 6.45
N SER A 136 1.13 -4.85 7.32
CA SER A 136 1.53 -6.24 7.12
C SER A 136 0.43 -7.04 6.43
N TRP A 137 0.79 -8.05 5.66
CA TRP A 137 -0.17 -9.04 5.16
C TRP A 137 -0.52 -10.03 6.28
N ASP A 138 -1.79 -10.10 6.66
CA ASP A 138 -2.30 -11.12 7.57
C ASP A 138 -2.54 -12.45 6.85
N ALA A 139 -3.00 -12.35 5.60
CA ALA A 139 -3.28 -13.48 4.72
C ALA A 139 -3.21 -13.04 3.26
N THR A 140 -2.74 -13.93 2.40
CA THR A 140 -2.72 -13.75 0.94
C THR A 140 -3.49 -14.91 0.31
N TYR A 141 -4.35 -14.60 -0.64
CA TYR A 141 -5.22 -15.56 -1.33
C TYR A 141 -4.87 -15.69 -2.82
N ASN A 142 -4.04 -14.78 -3.33
CA ASN A 142 -3.51 -14.78 -4.68
C ASN A 142 -2.15 -14.10 -4.69
N ALA A 143 -1.16 -14.63 -5.41
CA ALA A 143 0.19 -14.07 -5.43
C ALA A 143 0.31 -12.73 -6.17
N TYR A 144 -0.66 -12.40 -7.04
CA TYR A 144 -0.65 -11.15 -7.82
C TYR A 144 -0.56 -9.93 -6.90
N LEU A 145 0.57 -9.22 -6.97
CA LEU A 145 0.93 -8.05 -6.15
C LEU A 145 0.94 -8.25 -4.63
N THR A 146 0.53 -9.39 -4.07
CA THR A 146 0.80 -9.70 -2.66
C THR A 146 2.24 -10.17 -2.46
N GLU A 147 2.84 -10.69 -3.51
CA GLU A 147 4.27 -10.97 -3.65
C GLU A 147 4.85 -10.13 -4.79
N LYS A 148 6.16 -10.22 -5.00
CA LYS A 148 6.79 -9.59 -6.17
C LYS A 148 6.37 -10.33 -7.44
N THR A 149 5.69 -9.62 -8.32
CA THR A 149 5.26 -10.12 -9.65
C THR A 149 5.70 -9.16 -10.73
N ASP A 150 5.77 -9.61 -11.98
CA ASP A 150 6.19 -8.72 -13.07
C ASP A 150 5.26 -7.49 -13.17
N CYS A 151 5.86 -6.31 -13.28
CA CYS A 151 5.12 -5.09 -13.53
C CYS A 151 4.47 -5.15 -14.92
N LYS A 152 3.28 -4.55 -15.04
CA LYS A 152 2.60 -4.39 -16.34
C LYS A 152 3.33 -3.35 -17.19
N ALA A 153 3.07 -3.39 -18.49
CA ALA A 153 3.61 -2.42 -19.44
C ALA A 153 3.20 -0.99 -19.09
N ALA A 154 4.07 -0.04 -19.39
CA ALA A 154 3.83 1.39 -19.16
C ALA A 154 2.51 1.85 -19.80
N GLY A 155 1.77 2.73 -19.12
CA GLY A 155 0.46 3.22 -19.54
C GLY A 155 -0.69 2.25 -19.27
N THR A 156 -0.43 1.00 -18.88
CA THR A 156 -1.49 0.07 -18.48
C THR A 156 -2.19 0.61 -17.23
N THR A 157 -3.53 0.64 -17.27
CA THR A 157 -4.36 1.02 -16.13
C THR A 157 -5.05 -0.20 -15.53
N GLU A 158 -5.12 -0.28 -14.21
CA GLU A 158 -5.92 -1.29 -13.53
C GLU A 158 -6.60 -0.75 -12.27
N GLY A 159 -7.72 -1.39 -11.92
CA GLY A 159 -8.54 -1.01 -10.79
C GLY A 159 -8.37 -1.96 -9.60
N PHE A 160 -8.44 -1.41 -8.40
CA PHE A 160 -8.52 -2.16 -7.15
C PHE A 160 -9.55 -1.56 -6.22
N GLU A 161 -9.91 -2.31 -5.19
CA GLU A 161 -10.78 -1.84 -4.12
C GLU A 161 -10.19 -2.24 -2.75
N LEU A 162 -10.18 -1.27 -1.82
CA LEU A 162 -9.93 -1.52 -0.41
C LEU A 162 -11.25 -1.56 0.37
N VAL A 163 -11.41 -2.61 1.15
CA VAL A 163 -12.65 -2.90 1.88
C VAL A 163 -12.32 -3.11 3.36
N GLY A 164 -13.07 -2.47 4.25
CA GLY A 164 -12.88 -2.65 5.70
C GLY A 164 -13.26 -4.06 6.12
N VAL A 165 -12.60 -4.55 7.16
CA VAL A 165 -12.83 -5.91 7.68
C VAL A 165 -13.57 -5.84 9.02
N TYR A 166 -14.49 -6.80 9.25
CA TYR A 166 -15.39 -6.85 10.41
C TYR A 166 -16.40 -5.68 10.46
N ASP A 167 -17.10 -5.55 11.59
CA ASP A 167 -18.32 -4.74 11.69
C ASP A 167 -18.06 -3.24 11.87
N ASN A 168 -16.95 -2.87 12.51
CA ASN A 168 -16.56 -1.47 12.72
C ASN A 168 -15.08 -1.29 12.39
N ASP A 169 -14.81 -0.40 11.44
CA ASP A 169 -13.46 -0.11 10.96
C ASP A 169 -13.43 1.27 10.33
N VAL A 170 -12.40 2.05 10.63
CA VAL A 170 -12.16 3.34 9.96
C VAL A 170 -10.68 3.45 9.66
N VAL A 171 -10.37 3.57 8.37
CA VAL A 171 -9.05 3.88 7.87
C VAL A 171 -9.19 5.09 6.94
N SER A 172 -8.72 6.26 7.39
CA SER A 172 -8.67 7.48 6.56
C SER A 172 -7.25 8.00 6.44
N TRP A 173 -6.87 8.48 5.26
CA TRP A 173 -5.53 8.98 4.98
C TRP A 173 -5.52 10.14 3.99
N ASN A 174 -4.48 10.97 4.09
CA ASN A 174 -4.17 11.97 3.06
C ASN A 174 -3.44 11.27 1.89
N PRO A 175 -4.03 11.24 0.68
CA PRO A 175 -3.46 10.54 -0.47
C PRO A 175 -2.14 11.15 -0.98
N ASP A 176 -1.81 12.39 -0.61
CA ASP A 176 -0.56 13.04 -1.01
C ASP A 176 0.67 12.49 -0.28
N VAL A 177 0.48 11.87 0.89
CA VAL A 177 1.58 11.42 1.77
C VAL A 177 1.44 9.98 2.24
N ALA A 178 0.24 9.40 2.16
CA ALA A 178 -0.08 8.09 2.67
C ALA A 178 -1.03 7.32 1.75
N GLY A 179 -1.23 6.05 2.07
CA GLY A 179 -2.18 5.17 1.42
C GLY A 179 -1.56 4.08 0.54
N PRO A 180 -2.35 3.57 -0.42
CA PRO A 180 -1.97 2.50 -1.33
C PRO A 180 -0.82 2.93 -2.23
N ARG A 181 0.05 1.98 -2.57
CA ARG A 181 1.11 2.18 -3.56
C ARG A 181 1.53 0.86 -4.17
N ILE A 182 2.13 0.91 -5.35
CA ILE A 182 2.85 -0.22 -5.93
C ILE A 182 4.33 0.10 -5.88
N ILE A 183 5.06 -0.71 -5.12
CA ILE A 183 6.53 -0.68 -5.03
C ILE A 183 7.08 -1.44 -6.22
N TYR A 184 8.17 -0.97 -6.82
CA TYR A 184 8.84 -1.66 -7.91
C TYR A 184 10.36 -1.77 -7.69
N THR A 185 10.96 -2.90 -8.06
CA THR A 185 12.41 -3.17 -7.90
C THR A 185 13.01 -3.79 -9.15
#